data_AF-W9T7G2-F1
#
_entry.id   AF-W9T7G2-F1
#
_cell.length_a   1.000
_cell.length_b   1.000
_cell.length_c   1.000
_cell.angle_alpha   90.00
_cell.angle_beta   90.00
_cell.angle_gamma   90.00
#
_symmetry.space_group_name_H-M   'P 1'
#
loop_
_entity.id
_entity.type
_entity.pdbx_description
1 polymer ?
#
loop_
_entity_poly.entity_id
_entity_poly.type
_entity_poly.pdbx_seq_one_letter_code
_entity_poly.pdbx_strand_id
1 'polypeptide(L)'
;MRYLPGHRLPRLWHYARLDPATHSFMKPEDLQRLLIQTMPYGKYKGRLIADLPGHYLNWFARVGFPPGDLGRLLALMQEIDHNGLSPLLEPLRRNAGRG
;
A
#
# COMPACT_ATOMS: atom_id res chain seq x y z
N MET A 1 38.17 -46.99 -20.66
CA MET A 1 38.62 -45.75 -19.98
C MET A 1 37.63 -45.42 -18.87
N ARG A 2 38.15 -44.95 -17.73
CA ARG A 2 37.60 -44.94 -16.37
C ARG A 2 36.15 -44.44 -16.18
N TYR A 3 35.44 -45.15 -15.31
CA TYR A 3 34.32 -44.66 -14.48
C TYR A 3 34.81 -43.57 -13.51
N LEU A 4 34.00 -42.52 -13.31
CA LEU A 4 33.95 -41.72 -12.07
C LEU A 4 32.47 -41.52 -11.67
N PRO A 5 32.08 -41.72 -10.39
CA PRO A 5 30.68 -41.80 -9.97
C PRO A 5 30.16 -40.50 -9.31
N GLY A 6 28.86 -40.27 -9.42
CA GLY A 6 28.05 -39.63 -8.37
C GLY A 6 27.99 -38.10 -8.31
N HIS A 7 27.00 -37.51 -9.00
CA HIS A 7 26.36 -36.27 -8.53
C HIS A 7 24.84 -36.46 -8.54
N ARG A 8 24.32 -36.88 -7.37
CA ARG A 8 22.93 -36.65 -6.98
C ARG A 8 22.87 -35.26 -6.35
N LEU A 9 22.23 -34.30 -7.00
CA LEU A 9 21.32 -33.33 -6.37
C LEU A 9 20.30 -32.90 -7.43
N PRO A 10 18.98 -32.96 -7.15
CA PRO A 10 17.95 -32.66 -8.13
C PRO A 10 17.87 -31.16 -8.44
N ARG A 11 17.49 -30.86 -9.70
CA ARG A 11 16.90 -29.59 -10.15
C ARG A 11 15.96 -29.08 -9.05
N LEU A 12 16.20 -27.88 -8.52
CA LEU A 12 15.30 -26.95 -7.79
C LEU A 12 16.07 -26.10 -6.75
N TRP A 13 17.04 -25.29 -7.18
CA TRP A 13 17.68 -24.27 -6.32
C TRP A 13 17.82 -22.90 -7.02
N HIS A 14 16.76 -22.45 -7.71
CA HIS A 14 16.58 -21.04 -8.11
C HIS A 14 15.54 -20.35 -7.22
N TYR A 15 15.59 -20.60 -5.91
CA TYR A 15 14.83 -19.87 -4.88
C TYR A 15 15.75 -19.29 -3.81
N ALA A 16 17.01 -19.00 -4.17
CA ALA A 16 17.92 -18.26 -3.30
C ALA A 16 17.68 -16.75 -3.50
N ARG A 17 17.15 -16.12 -2.44
CA ARG A 17 17.06 -14.67 -2.19
C ARG A 17 15.96 -13.92 -2.95
N LEU A 18 14.71 -14.24 -2.61
CA LEU A 18 13.77 -13.16 -2.37
C LEU A 18 14.10 -12.61 -0.98
N ASP A 19 14.71 -11.43 -0.91
CA ASP A 19 14.75 -10.69 0.36
C ASP A 19 13.31 -10.48 0.81
N PRO A 20 12.88 -10.95 2.00
CA PRO A 20 11.54 -10.67 2.53
C PRO A 20 11.31 -9.17 2.72
N ALA A 21 12.37 -8.35 2.69
CA ALA A 21 12.33 -6.90 2.71
C ALA A 21 11.95 -6.25 1.36
N THR A 22 11.95 -7.00 0.25
CA THR A 22 11.72 -6.45 -1.10
C THR A 22 10.26 -6.56 -1.58
N HIS A 23 9.34 -7.08 -0.76
CA HIS A 23 7.91 -7.12 -1.09
C HIS A 23 7.04 -6.28 -0.15
N SER A 24 7.36 -4.99 0.02
CA SER A 24 6.46 -4.04 0.67
C SER A 24 5.86 -3.08 -0.37
N PHE A 25 4.95 -3.59 -1.20
CA PHE A 25 4.09 -2.73 -2.03
C PHE A 25 3.05 -1.98 -1.19
N MET A 26 2.68 -2.55 -0.04
CA MET A 26 1.71 -2.01 0.91
C MET A 26 2.13 -2.43 2.31
N LYS A 27 2.24 -1.50 3.24
CA LYS A 27 2.51 -1.79 4.65
C LYS A 27 1.26 -1.57 5.47
N PRO A 28 1.03 -2.34 6.54
CA PRO A 28 -0.13 -2.13 7.40
C PRO A 28 -0.16 -0.72 8.02
N GLU A 29 1.01 -0.08 8.21
CA GLU A 29 1.12 1.32 8.63
C GLU A 29 0.47 2.31 7.65
N ASP A 30 0.34 1.98 6.37
CA ASP A 30 -0.27 2.89 5.38
C ASP A 30 -1.75 3.14 5.69
N LEU A 31 -2.48 2.14 6.21
CA LEU A 31 -3.87 2.32 6.65
C LEU A 31 -3.96 3.32 7.81
N GLN A 32 -2.99 3.30 8.73
CA GLN A 32 -2.91 4.28 9.81
C GLN A 32 -2.59 5.67 9.25
N ARG A 33 -1.69 5.76 8.25
CA ARG A 33 -1.35 7.02 7.58
C ARG A 33 -2.55 7.69 6.92
N LEU A 34 -3.50 6.93 6.36
CA LEU A 34 -4.74 7.49 5.82
C LEU A 34 -5.52 8.30 6.87
N LEU A 35 -5.43 7.89 8.15
CA LEU A 35 -6.19 8.47 9.27
C LEU A 35 -5.49 9.62 9.98
N ILE A 36 -4.19 9.83 9.76
CA ILE A 36 -3.42 10.91 10.40
C ILE A 36 -2.89 11.94 9.41
N GLN A 37 -2.62 11.52 8.17
CA GLN A 37 -2.03 12.39 7.18
C GLN A 37 -3.10 13.27 6.57
N THR A 38 -2.87 14.57 6.60
CA THR A 38 -3.73 15.56 5.96
C THR A 38 -3.26 15.86 4.55
N MET A 39 -4.19 16.27 3.69
CA MET A 39 -3.89 16.72 2.36
C MET A 39 -3.07 18.02 2.43
N PRO A 40 -1.86 18.09 1.86
CA PRO A 40 -0.98 19.24 2.04
C PRO A 40 -1.34 20.45 1.15
N TYR A 41 -2.14 20.25 0.10
CA TYR A 41 -2.48 21.28 -0.89
C TYR A 41 -3.87 21.05 -1.52
N GLY A 42 -4.26 21.98 -2.39
CA GLY A 42 -5.51 21.90 -3.16
C GLY A 42 -6.75 22.27 -2.34
N LYS A 43 -7.93 21.99 -2.93
CA LYS A 43 -9.24 22.36 -2.37
C LYS A 43 -9.51 21.76 -0.98
N TYR A 44 -8.95 20.59 -0.69
CA TYR A 44 -9.14 19.87 0.57
C TYR A 44 -7.92 19.95 1.49
N LYS A 45 -7.08 20.97 1.35
CA LYS A 45 -5.92 21.18 2.22
C LYS A 45 -6.32 21.13 3.70
N GLY A 46 -5.57 20.37 4.50
CA GLY A 46 -5.81 20.20 5.94
C GLY A 46 -6.82 19.11 6.30
N ARG A 47 -7.50 18.50 5.33
CA ARG A 47 -8.40 17.36 5.54
C ARG A 47 -7.63 16.05 5.56
N LEU A 48 -8.00 15.11 6.44
CA LEU A 48 -7.41 13.76 6.44
C LEU A 48 -7.64 13.05 5.11
N ILE A 49 -6.66 12.26 4.68
CA ILE A 49 -6.77 11.48 3.44
C ILE A 49 -8.01 10.58 3.47
N ALA A 50 -8.29 9.94 4.61
CA ALA A 50 -9.46 9.08 4.78
C ALA A 50 -10.82 9.81 4.79
N ASP A 51 -10.82 11.15 4.86
CA ASP A 51 -12.03 11.99 4.80
C ASP A 51 -12.19 12.69 3.44
N LEU A 52 -11.29 12.43 2.50
CA LEU A 52 -11.39 12.98 1.15
C LEU A 52 -12.62 12.39 0.44
N PRO A 53 -13.38 13.23 -0.26
CA PRO A 53 -14.58 12.74 -0.93
C PRO A 53 -14.23 11.95 -2.18
N GLY A 54 -14.99 10.88 -2.46
CA GLY A 54 -14.72 9.94 -3.56
C GLY A 54 -14.59 10.60 -4.94
N HIS A 55 -15.35 11.66 -5.25
CA HIS A 55 -15.19 12.38 -6.52
C HIS A 55 -13.82 13.02 -6.69
N TYR A 56 -13.15 13.40 -5.60
CA TYR A 56 -11.81 13.96 -5.62
C TYR A 56 -10.74 12.88 -5.85
N LEU A 57 -10.92 11.71 -5.23
CA LEU A 57 -10.07 10.53 -5.46
C LEU A 57 -10.21 10.01 -6.89
N ASN A 58 -11.45 9.94 -7.40
CA ASN A 58 -11.74 9.56 -8.78
C ASN A 58 -11.15 10.53 -9.81
N TRP A 59 -11.05 11.82 -9.48
CA TRP A 59 -10.36 12.78 -10.34
C TRP A 59 -8.86 12.44 -10.43
N PHE A 60 -8.19 12.17 -9.31
CA PHE A 60 -6.79 11.71 -9.31
C PHE A 60 -6.59 10.38 -10.06
N ALA A 61 -7.53 9.44 -9.96
CA ALA A 61 -7.47 8.20 -10.72
C ALA A 61 -7.45 8.41 -12.25
N ARG A 62 -8.00 9.53 -12.73
CA ARG A 62 -8.04 9.89 -14.16
C ARG A 62 -6.81 10.69 -14.61
N VAL A 63 -6.34 11.62 -13.78
CA VAL A 63 -5.22 12.51 -14.15
C VAL A 63 -3.86 11.98 -13.71
N GLY A 64 -3.83 10.98 -12.84
CA GLY A 64 -2.65 10.41 -12.21
C GLY A 64 -2.44 10.90 -10.78
N PHE A 65 -1.90 10.02 -9.95
CA PHE A 65 -1.52 10.33 -8.57
C PHE A 65 -0.15 11.01 -8.52
N PRO A 66 0.09 11.94 -7.56
CA PRO A 66 1.39 12.56 -7.39
C PRO A 66 2.46 11.50 -7.04
N PRO A 67 3.74 11.69 -7.40
CA PRO A 67 4.78 10.73 -7.05
C PRO A 67 5.00 10.66 -5.53
N GLY A 68 5.57 9.53 -5.10
CA GLY A 68 5.95 9.30 -3.71
C GLY A 68 4.79 8.88 -2.81
N ASP A 69 4.99 9.06 -1.51
CA ASP A 69 4.08 8.52 -0.48
C ASP A 69 2.66 9.06 -0.56
N LEU A 70 2.50 10.35 -0.87
CA LEU A 70 1.18 10.96 -0.92
C LEU A 70 0.32 10.31 -2.00
N GLY A 71 0.85 10.10 -3.20
CA GLY A 71 0.07 9.47 -4.27
C GLY A 71 -0.21 8.01 -4.00
N ARG A 72 0.72 7.30 -3.35
CA ARG A 72 0.50 5.93 -2.90
C ARG A 72 -0.66 5.84 -1.90
N LEU A 73 -0.74 6.76 -0.94
CA LEU A 73 -1.86 6.84 0.01
C LEU A 73 -3.18 7.26 -0.66
N LEU A 74 -3.13 8.19 -1.62
CA LEU A 74 -4.32 8.60 -2.38
C LEU A 74 -4.85 7.46 -3.27
N ALA A 75 -3.96 6.71 -3.91
CA ALA A 75 -4.31 5.52 -4.69
C ALA A 75 -4.94 4.45 -3.80
N LEU A 76 -4.33 4.16 -2.65
CA LEU A 76 -4.90 3.25 -1.67
C LEU A 76 -6.29 3.70 -1.20
N MET A 77 -6.45 4.97 -0.85
CA MET A 77 -7.75 5.48 -0.41
C MET A 77 -8.81 5.39 -1.51
N GLN A 78 -8.41 5.65 -2.77
CA GLN A 78 -9.28 5.44 -3.93
C GLN A 78 -9.73 3.98 -4.01
N GLU A 79 -8.80 3.02 -3.92
CA GLU A 79 -9.13 1.59 -3.98
C GLU A 79 -10.10 1.20 -2.85
N ILE A 80 -9.89 1.72 -1.64
CA ILE A 80 -10.80 1.49 -0.50
C ILE A 80 -12.20 2.05 -0.79
N ASP A 81 -12.29 3.29 -1.29
CA ASP A 81 -13.55 3.96 -1.59
C ASP A 81 -14.32 3.25 -2.72
N HIS A 82 -13.62 2.89 -3.81
CA HIS A 82 -14.21 2.21 -4.97
C HIS A 82 -14.81 0.85 -4.63
N ASN A 83 -14.16 0.11 -3.71
CA ASN A 83 -14.64 -1.18 -3.26
C ASN A 83 -15.64 -1.10 -2.10
N GLY A 84 -16.00 0.11 -1.65
CA GLY A 84 -16.91 0.30 -0.51
C GLY A 84 -16.33 -0.15 0.84
N LEU A 85 -15.00 -0.20 0.95
CA LEU A 85 -14.28 -0.72 2.12
C LEU A 85 -13.99 0.34 3.19
N SER A 86 -14.42 1.59 2.99
CA SER A 86 -14.27 2.70 3.96
C SER A 86 -14.69 2.34 5.40
N PRO A 87 -15.75 1.53 5.65
CA PRO A 87 -16.10 1.10 7.00
C PRO A 87 -15.01 0.31 7.74
N LEU A 88 -14.05 -0.31 7.03
CA LEU A 88 -12.92 -1.01 7.64
C LEU A 88 -11.96 -0.06 8.36
N LEU A 89 -11.96 1.23 8.00
CA LEU A 89 -11.13 2.24 8.64
C LEU A 89 -11.70 2.73 9.98
N GLU A 90 -13.00 2.53 10.22
CA GLU A 90 -13.69 2.99 11.43
C GLU A 90 -13.13 2.39 12.74
N PRO A 91 -12.89 1.07 12.88
CA PRO A 91 -12.22 0.54 14.06
C PRO A 91 -10.80 1.09 14.25
N LEU A 92 -10.09 1.40 13.17
CA LEU A 92 -8.75 1.97 13.23
C LEU A 92 -8.76 3.42 13.72
N ARG A 93 -9.76 4.22 13.34
CA ARG A 93 -9.96 5.59 13.86
C ARG A 93 -10.12 5.61 15.37
N ARG A 94 -10.90 4.67 15.92
CA ARG A 94 -11.13 4.56 17.36
C ARG A 94 -9.86 4.21 18.15
N ASN A 95 -8.94 3.48 17.53
CA ASN A 95 -7.65 3.15 18.14
C ASN A 95 -6.63 4.28 17.97
N ALA A 96 -6.65 4.98 16.83
CA ALA A 96 -5.75 6.12 16.58
C ALA A 96 -6.02 7.33 17.50
N GLY A 97 -7.27 7.54 17.91
CA GLY A 97 -7.65 8.61 18.86
C GLY A 97 -7.46 8.27 20.34
N ARG A 98 -6.93 7.08 20.68
CA ARG A 98 -6.66 6.63 22.06
C ARG A 98 -5.16 6.66 22.44
N GLY A 99 -4.31 7.20 21.57
CA GLY A 99 -2.87 7.34 21.80
C GLY A 99 -2.49 8.71 22.34
#